data_AF-A0A7C1SLK4-F1
#
_entry.id   AF-A0A7C1SLK4-F1
#
_cell.length_a   1.000
_cell.length_b   1.000
_cell.length_c   1.000
_cell.angle_alpha   90.00
_cell.angle_beta   90.00
_cell.angle_gamma   90.00
#
_symmetry.space_group_name_H-M   'P 1'
#
loop_
_entity.id
_entity.type
_entity.pdbx_description
1 polymer ?
#
loop_
_entity_poly.entity_id
_entity_poly.type
_entity_poly.pdbx_seq_one_letter_code
_entity_poly.pdbx_strand_id
1 'polypeptide(L)'
;VGADSSAGSYIGLPSQIGEGVELVNGIVGYGNRIFYGIKAVRFVTGRNVQLKYGARLINSYLGCNSTVSCCEILNNLIFPFHEQHHNNSFLIASTLLGQSNIAAGATIGSNHNSRAADGEILAGRGFWPGLLSSFKHNSRFASFTLVARGSYPWEMNITLPFSLVSLSPDQRTIQVMPGYWFKYNMYALTRNSAKFQKRDLRITKEQNIEFDYLAPDTAEEMVAARQILLKALQESLPEIAQLAVTPKTGKKNKSEIELQLPDMVKGKNAIILKPVQGFHLYGEMLKIYGARELKNAVEQAMAAGESPAAYITRRFHHPYRSWVNIGGQIIPEDALLKIIKKISDGAIKKWSELHAEYDGAWANYPLQRRDHGIFCLLEMHNKKIGELTDTLVAELLTESIALAQNMLRSAIDSRAKDFTNPFGRITFKSQEEMTAVVGTIKDNSFLNAFKRDTARYCREVRKLVQQIQ
;
A
#
# COMPACT_ATOMS: atom_id res chain seq x y z
N VAL A 1 -2.34 30.06 -26.32
CA VAL A 1 -1.60 29.62 -25.13
C VAL A 1 -1.20 30.87 -24.37
N GLY A 2 -1.89 31.21 -23.28
CA GLY A 2 -1.38 32.18 -22.31
C GLY A 2 -0.80 31.38 -21.16
N ALA A 3 0.52 31.37 -20.99
CA ALA A 3 1.19 30.53 -20.01
C ALA A 3 2.26 31.35 -19.26
N ASP A 4 1.95 31.71 -18.01
CA ASP A 4 2.92 32.21 -17.02
C ASP A 4 3.41 31.04 -16.15
N SER A 5 3.88 29.96 -16.80
CA SER A 5 4.35 28.75 -16.11
C SER A 5 5.60 28.19 -16.78
N SER A 6 6.51 27.62 -15.97
CA SER A 6 7.73 26.99 -16.46
C SER A 6 7.50 25.52 -16.75
N ALA A 7 7.76 25.09 -17.98
CA ALA A 7 7.73 23.67 -18.37
C ALA A 7 9.15 23.13 -18.55
N GLY A 8 9.51 22.11 -17.75
CA GLY A 8 10.77 21.41 -17.93
C GLY A 8 10.73 20.46 -19.14
N SER A 9 11.71 20.54 -20.03
CA SER A 9 11.98 19.54 -21.07
C SER A 9 13.40 18.97 -20.90
N TYR A 10 13.55 17.65 -21.06
CA TYR A 10 14.83 16.96 -21.05
C TYR A 10 14.91 16.08 -22.31
N ILE A 11 16.10 15.95 -22.90
CA ILE A 11 16.32 15.13 -24.09
C ILE A 11 15.89 13.68 -23.78
N GLY A 12 14.86 13.18 -24.47
CA GLY A 12 14.29 11.84 -24.29
C GLY A 12 12.99 11.75 -23.47
N LEU A 13 12.59 12.80 -22.75
CA LEU A 13 11.28 12.89 -22.05
C LEU A 13 10.66 14.30 -22.18
N PRO A 14 10.28 14.73 -23.39
CA PRO A 14 9.63 16.02 -23.54
C PRO A 14 8.25 16.02 -22.88
N SER A 15 7.96 17.08 -22.11
CA SER A 15 6.59 17.36 -21.68
C SER A 15 5.77 17.89 -22.86
N GLN A 16 4.52 17.46 -22.96
CA GLN A 16 3.61 17.82 -24.03
C GLN A 16 2.38 18.51 -23.44
N ILE A 17 2.07 19.69 -23.98
CA ILE A 17 0.89 20.48 -23.63
C ILE A 17 0.04 20.59 -24.89
N GLY A 18 -1.19 20.06 -24.80
CA GLY A 18 -2.15 20.05 -25.89
C GLY A 18 -3.17 21.18 -25.84
N GLU A 19 -4.27 20.96 -26.53
CA GLU A 19 -5.35 21.90 -26.79
C GLU A 19 -6.19 22.25 -25.56
N GLY A 20 -6.64 23.50 -25.51
CA GLY A 20 -7.55 24.02 -24.46
C GLY A 20 -6.94 24.09 -23.06
N VAL A 21 -5.62 23.92 -22.92
CA VAL A 21 -4.96 23.92 -21.61
C VAL A 21 -4.70 25.34 -21.10
N GLU A 22 -5.05 25.58 -19.84
CA GLU A 22 -4.77 26.80 -19.07
C GLU A 22 -3.85 26.45 -17.89
N LEU A 23 -2.61 26.95 -17.89
CA LEU A 23 -1.63 26.77 -16.82
C LEU A 23 -1.23 28.12 -16.24
N VAL A 24 -1.47 28.32 -14.94
CA VAL A 24 -1.22 29.60 -14.25
C VAL A 24 -0.42 29.35 -12.97
N ASN A 25 0.71 30.04 -12.81
CA ASN A 25 1.54 30.01 -11.59
C ASN A 25 1.95 28.60 -11.16
N GLY A 26 2.43 27.76 -12.08
CA GLY A 26 2.78 26.38 -11.76
C GLY A 26 4.09 25.88 -12.36
N ILE A 27 4.54 24.73 -11.85
CA ILE A 27 5.75 24.03 -12.30
C ILE A 27 5.33 22.69 -12.92
N VAL A 28 5.68 22.52 -14.20
CA VAL A 28 5.46 21.26 -14.93
C VAL A 28 6.74 20.42 -14.88
N GLY A 29 6.67 19.26 -14.23
CA GLY A 29 7.74 18.26 -14.23
C GLY A 29 7.98 17.65 -15.61
N TYR A 30 9.07 16.88 -15.74
CA TYR A 30 9.51 16.31 -17.02
C TYR A 30 8.66 15.11 -17.48
N GLY A 31 8.48 14.96 -18.79
CA GLY A 31 7.77 13.83 -19.40
C GLY A 31 6.25 13.86 -19.23
N ASN A 32 5.68 15.02 -18.88
CA ASN A 32 4.26 15.14 -18.59
C ASN A 32 3.43 15.20 -19.88
N ARG A 33 2.18 14.73 -19.80
CA ARG A 33 1.18 14.82 -20.89
C ARG A 33 -0.06 15.54 -20.36
N ILE A 34 -0.23 16.80 -20.76
CA ILE A 34 -1.31 17.67 -20.30
C ILE A 34 -2.17 18.04 -21.50
N PHE A 35 -3.39 17.51 -21.60
CA PHE A 35 -4.22 17.58 -22.82
C PHE A 35 -5.70 17.77 -22.52
N TYR A 36 -6.46 18.17 -23.53
CA TYR A 36 -7.92 18.14 -23.54
C TYR A 36 -8.56 19.05 -22.48
N GLY A 37 -8.25 20.35 -22.49
CA GLY A 37 -9.01 21.32 -21.70
C GLY A 37 -8.62 21.44 -20.22
N ILE A 38 -7.40 21.03 -19.83
CA ILE A 38 -6.94 21.12 -18.43
C ILE A 38 -6.92 22.56 -17.93
N LYS A 39 -7.34 22.75 -16.68
CA LYS A 39 -7.12 24.01 -15.96
C LYS A 39 -6.29 23.74 -14.71
N ALA A 40 -5.07 24.25 -14.68
CA ALA A 40 -4.18 24.10 -13.55
C ALA A 40 -3.70 25.46 -13.04
N VAL A 41 -3.87 25.71 -11.74
CA VAL A 41 -3.58 27.01 -11.10
C VAL A 41 -2.82 26.77 -9.80
N ARG A 42 -1.64 27.38 -9.62
CA ARG A 42 -0.81 27.22 -8.41
C ARG A 42 -0.53 25.74 -8.12
N PHE A 43 0.17 25.10 -9.05
CA PHE A 43 0.36 23.65 -9.03
C PHE A 43 1.82 23.27 -9.21
N VAL A 44 2.19 22.08 -8.71
CA VAL A 44 3.47 21.44 -9.03
C VAL A 44 3.19 20.01 -9.43
N THR A 45 3.78 19.57 -10.54
CA THR A 45 3.70 18.17 -10.98
C THR A 45 5.07 17.50 -10.90
N GLY A 46 5.09 16.24 -10.48
CA GLY A 46 6.23 15.36 -10.62
C GLY A 46 6.48 14.99 -12.09
N ARG A 47 7.35 14.00 -12.30
CA ARG A 47 7.66 13.47 -13.63
C ARG A 47 6.62 12.48 -14.14
N ASN A 48 6.45 12.42 -15.45
CA ASN A 48 5.61 11.46 -16.16
C ASN A 48 4.14 11.45 -15.68
N VAL A 49 3.62 12.64 -15.35
CA VAL A 49 2.22 12.85 -14.96
C VAL A 49 1.35 12.98 -16.21
N GLN A 50 0.14 12.41 -16.15
CA GLN A 50 -0.90 12.57 -17.15
C GLN A 50 -2.06 13.37 -16.57
N LEU A 51 -2.31 14.55 -17.14
CA LEU A 51 -3.49 15.38 -16.87
C LEU A 51 -4.35 15.43 -18.14
N LYS A 52 -5.58 14.93 -18.08
CA LYS A 52 -6.45 14.85 -19.26
C LYS A 52 -7.88 15.32 -19.00
N TYR A 53 -8.59 15.60 -20.08
CA TYR A 53 -10.05 15.68 -20.16
C TYR A 53 -10.68 16.61 -19.10
N GLY A 54 -10.31 17.89 -19.11
CA GLY A 54 -10.96 18.92 -18.31
C GLY A 54 -10.70 18.84 -16.79
N ALA A 55 -9.74 18.02 -16.35
CA ALA A 55 -9.38 17.99 -14.94
C ALA A 55 -8.89 19.36 -14.45
N ARG A 56 -9.26 19.68 -13.21
CA ARG A 56 -8.87 20.90 -12.49
C ARG A 56 -7.86 20.56 -11.41
N LEU A 57 -6.66 21.13 -11.48
CA LEU A 57 -5.59 20.93 -10.51
C LEU A 57 -5.19 22.27 -9.89
N ILE A 58 -5.59 22.53 -8.66
CA ILE A 58 -5.48 23.84 -8.03
C ILE A 58 -4.77 23.71 -6.68
N ASN A 59 -3.82 24.60 -6.37
CA ASN A 59 -3.11 24.62 -5.07
C ASN A 59 -2.54 23.26 -4.66
N SER A 60 -2.05 22.45 -5.59
CA SER A 60 -1.76 21.03 -5.33
C SER A 60 -0.43 20.59 -5.88
N TYR A 61 0.23 19.70 -5.16
CA TYR A 61 1.33 18.88 -5.66
C TYR A 61 0.80 17.52 -6.13
N LEU A 62 1.13 17.13 -7.36
CA LEU A 62 0.77 15.85 -7.95
C LEU A 62 2.02 15.03 -8.26
N GLY A 63 2.22 13.95 -7.52
CA GLY A 63 3.42 13.12 -7.57
C GLY A 63 3.63 12.38 -8.90
N CYS A 64 4.85 11.87 -9.07
CA CYS A 64 5.29 11.20 -10.30
C CYS A 64 4.37 10.06 -10.76
N ASN A 65 4.30 9.81 -12.07
CA ASN A 65 3.53 8.71 -12.67
C ASN A 65 2.03 8.72 -12.34
N SER A 66 1.48 9.85 -11.90
CA SER A 66 0.06 9.97 -11.59
C SER A 66 -0.77 10.24 -12.84
N THR A 67 -2.00 9.73 -12.86
CA THR A 67 -2.96 9.94 -13.95
C THR A 67 -4.26 10.52 -13.39
N VAL A 68 -4.62 11.71 -13.87
CA VAL A 68 -5.79 12.48 -13.43
C VAL A 68 -6.60 12.92 -14.63
N SER A 69 -7.91 12.66 -14.60
CA SER A 69 -8.85 13.02 -15.65
C SER A 69 -10.22 13.39 -15.10
N CYS A 70 -10.89 14.38 -15.72
CA CYS A 70 -12.32 14.66 -15.54
C CYS A 70 -12.79 14.98 -14.10
N CYS A 71 -11.89 15.44 -13.24
CA CYS A 71 -12.13 15.63 -11.81
C CYS A 71 -11.61 16.98 -11.31
N GLU A 72 -11.85 17.27 -10.03
CA GLU A 72 -11.37 18.48 -9.38
C GLU A 72 -10.53 18.15 -8.15
N ILE A 73 -9.31 18.68 -8.13
CA ILE A 73 -8.28 18.48 -7.10
C ILE A 73 -7.84 19.86 -6.60
N LEU A 74 -8.05 20.14 -5.32
CA LEU A 74 -7.80 21.45 -4.69
C LEU A 74 -7.04 21.32 -3.35
N ASN A 75 -5.96 22.06 -3.12
CA ASN A 75 -5.24 22.07 -1.83
C ASN A 75 -4.73 20.67 -1.37
N ASN A 76 -4.07 19.90 -2.25
CA ASN A 76 -3.64 18.53 -1.93
C ASN A 76 -2.12 18.31 -2.04
N LEU A 77 -1.60 17.42 -1.19
CA LEU A 77 -0.28 16.82 -1.30
C LEU A 77 -0.42 15.35 -1.72
N ILE A 78 -0.17 15.06 -2.99
CA ILE A 78 -0.41 13.72 -3.56
C ILE A 78 0.91 13.09 -3.96
N PHE A 79 1.27 11.98 -3.33
CA PHE A 79 2.49 11.23 -3.65
C PHE A 79 2.34 10.39 -4.93
N PRO A 80 3.45 9.81 -5.46
CA PRO A 80 3.46 9.13 -6.75
C PRO A 80 2.43 8.02 -6.95
N PHE A 81 2.11 7.73 -8.20
CA PHE A 81 1.18 6.68 -8.65
C PHE A 81 -0.26 6.88 -8.17
N HIS A 82 -0.71 8.13 -8.13
CA HIS A 82 -2.11 8.45 -7.91
C HIS A 82 -2.94 8.26 -9.17
N GLU A 83 -4.09 7.62 -9.03
CA GLU A 83 -5.03 7.35 -10.13
C GLU A 83 -6.41 7.94 -9.79
N GLN A 84 -6.84 8.92 -10.58
CA GLN A 84 -8.16 9.55 -10.49
C GLN A 84 -8.61 9.95 -11.89
N HIS A 85 -8.99 8.96 -12.69
CA HIS A 85 -9.20 9.10 -14.14
C HIS A 85 -10.67 8.97 -14.58
N HIS A 86 -11.61 9.01 -13.63
CA HIS A 86 -13.04 8.97 -13.89
C HIS A 86 -13.69 10.33 -13.62
N ASN A 87 -14.75 10.63 -14.37
CA ASN A 87 -15.54 11.86 -14.20
C ASN A 87 -16.04 12.00 -12.75
N ASN A 88 -16.29 13.25 -12.35
CA ASN A 88 -17.11 13.67 -11.21
C ASN A 88 -16.61 13.35 -9.78
N SER A 89 -15.32 13.02 -9.62
CA SER A 89 -14.70 12.97 -8.28
C SER A 89 -14.20 14.36 -7.85
N PHE A 90 -14.25 14.62 -6.55
CA PHE A 90 -13.78 15.86 -5.90
C PHE A 90 -12.83 15.50 -4.75
N LEU A 91 -11.62 16.06 -4.77
CA LEU A 91 -10.58 15.82 -3.76
C LEU A 91 -10.04 17.15 -3.26
N ILE A 92 -10.18 17.41 -1.96
CA ILE A 92 -9.70 18.64 -1.34
C ILE A 92 -9.01 18.38 -0.01
N ALA A 93 -8.05 19.23 0.36
CA ALA A 93 -7.43 19.25 1.69
C ALA A 93 -6.94 17.86 2.14
N SER A 94 -6.24 17.17 1.25
CA SER A 94 -5.82 15.79 1.49
C SER A 94 -4.33 15.60 1.26
N THR A 95 -3.71 14.86 2.17
CA THR A 95 -2.38 14.26 1.99
C THR A 95 -2.56 12.77 1.69
N LEU A 96 -2.26 12.37 0.46
CA LEU A 96 -2.35 10.98 0.00
C LEU A 96 -0.95 10.43 -0.23
N LEU A 97 -0.55 9.41 0.54
CA LEU A 97 0.82 8.89 0.57
C LEU A 97 1.17 7.95 -0.62
N GLY A 98 0.42 8.06 -1.71
CA GLY A 98 0.77 7.50 -3.01
C GLY A 98 0.08 6.18 -3.30
N GLN A 99 0.25 5.65 -4.51
CA GLN A 99 -0.39 4.40 -4.97
C GLN A 99 -1.92 4.40 -4.80
N SER A 100 -2.54 5.57 -4.63
CA SER A 100 -3.95 5.74 -4.30
C SER A 100 -4.82 5.66 -5.55
N ASN A 101 -6.05 5.20 -5.39
CA ASN A 101 -7.02 5.11 -6.48
C ASN A 101 -8.37 5.69 -6.05
N ILE A 102 -8.74 6.83 -6.62
CA ILE A 102 -9.98 7.53 -6.29
C ILE A 102 -11.03 7.19 -7.35
N ALA A 103 -12.09 6.51 -6.91
CA ALA A 103 -13.17 6.09 -7.81
C ALA A 103 -14.09 7.26 -8.22
N ALA A 104 -14.90 7.03 -9.26
CA ALA A 104 -15.91 8.00 -9.71
C ALA A 104 -16.88 8.38 -8.58
N GLY A 105 -17.24 9.66 -8.53
CA GLY A 105 -18.21 10.22 -7.61
C GLY A 105 -17.75 10.30 -6.15
N ALA A 106 -16.49 9.94 -5.86
CA ALA A 106 -15.93 10.14 -4.54
C ALA A 106 -15.78 11.64 -4.25
N THR A 107 -16.22 12.08 -3.07
CA THR A 107 -16.10 13.49 -2.62
C THR A 107 -15.39 13.57 -1.28
N ILE A 108 -14.11 13.90 -1.32
CA ILE A 108 -13.16 13.67 -0.23
C ILE A 108 -12.61 15.00 0.25
N GLY A 109 -12.70 15.23 1.56
CA GLY A 109 -12.35 16.50 2.19
C GLY A 109 -13.49 17.51 2.12
N SER A 110 -13.28 18.63 2.81
CA SER A 110 -14.20 19.78 2.82
C SER A 110 -13.46 21.05 3.19
N ASN A 111 -13.67 22.14 2.45
CA ASN A 111 -13.26 23.51 2.83
C ASN A 111 -14.41 24.36 3.37
N HIS A 112 -15.60 23.78 3.51
CA HIS A 112 -16.81 24.47 3.95
C HIS A 112 -17.36 23.82 5.22
N ASN A 113 -16.60 23.91 6.33
CA ASN A 113 -17.00 23.33 7.62
C ASN A 113 -17.51 24.37 8.65
N SER A 114 -17.66 25.64 8.26
CA SER A 114 -18.20 26.78 9.05
C SER A 114 -17.43 27.18 10.32
N ARG A 115 -16.42 26.42 10.77
CA ARG A 115 -15.74 26.63 12.07
C ARG A 115 -14.22 26.70 12.00
N ALA A 116 -13.58 25.88 11.17
CA ALA A 116 -12.13 25.81 11.03
C ALA A 116 -11.74 25.87 9.55
N ALA A 117 -10.45 25.99 9.24
CA ALA A 117 -9.97 25.72 7.89
C ALA A 117 -10.28 24.27 7.48
N ASP A 118 -10.08 23.97 6.21
CA ASP A 118 -10.41 22.72 5.54
C ASP A 118 -10.21 21.46 6.40
N GLY A 119 -11.16 20.52 6.35
CA GLY A 119 -11.04 19.23 6.99
C GLY A 119 -9.97 18.38 6.31
N GLU A 120 -8.91 18.02 7.04
CA GLU A 120 -7.73 17.35 6.51
C GLU A 120 -7.91 15.83 6.45
N ILE A 121 -7.67 15.25 5.29
CA ILE A 121 -7.61 13.80 5.09
C ILE A 121 -6.15 13.38 4.97
N LEU A 122 -5.69 12.50 5.86
CA LEU A 122 -4.39 11.86 5.76
C LEU A 122 -4.58 10.37 5.46
N ALA A 123 -4.15 9.92 4.29
CA ALA A 123 -4.33 8.52 3.91
C ALA A 123 -3.02 7.86 3.49
N GLY A 124 -2.76 6.68 4.06
CA GLY A 124 -1.65 5.81 3.72
C GLY A 124 -1.63 5.41 2.25
N ARG A 125 -0.51 4.84 1.81
CA ARG A 125 -0.37 4.43 0.41
C ARG A 125 -1.36 3.34 0.07
N GLY A 126 -1.85 3.32 -1.17
CA GLY A 126 -2.86 2.35 -1.59
C GLY A 126 -4.29 2.67 -1.13
N PHE A 127 -4.53 3.87 -0.57
CA PHE A 127 -5.88 4.32 -0.21
C PHE A 127 -6.82 4.26 -1.43
N TRP A 128 -7.95 3.56 -1.26
CA TRP A 128 -8.91 3.33 -2.32
C TRP A 128 -10.35 3.60 -1.83
N PRO A 129 -10.82 4.84 -1.93
CA PRO A 129 -12.22 5.17 -1.77
C PRO A 129 -13.03 4.70 -2.98
N GLY A 130 -13.98 3.80 -2.74
CA GLY A 130 -14.88 3.24 -3.73
C GLY A 130 -15.88 4.27 -4.27
N LEU A 131 -16.68 3.84 -5.26
CA LEU A 131 -17.64 4.69 -5.96
C LEU A 131 -18.57 5.40 -4.98
N LEU A 132 -18.82 6.70 -5.20
CA LEU A 132 -19.76 7.50 -4.40
C LEU A 132 -19.48 7.47 -2.88
N SER A 133 -18.21 7.41 -2.49
CA SER A 133 -17.79 7.58 -1.10
C SER A 133 -17.62 9.06 -0.76
N SER A 134 -17.98 9.47 0.46
CA SER A 134 -17.89 10.87 0.89
C SER A 134 -17.29 10.99 2.30
N PHE A 135 -16.26 11.84 2.44
CA PHE A 135 -15.60 12.16 3.70
C PHE A 135 -15.51 13.67 3.86
N LYS A 136 -16.01 14.23 4.97
CA LYS A 136 -16.07 15.69 5.18
C LYS A 136 -15.33 16.19 6.42
N HIS A 137 -14.84 15.27 7.23
CA HIS A 137 -14.22 15.57 8.51
C HIS A 137 -12.79 15.07 8.57
N ASN A 138 -11.99 15.67 9.46
CA ASN A 138 -10.61 15.27 9.72
C ASN A 138 -10.53 13.76 9.92
N SER A 139 -9.82 13.09 9.02
CA SER A 139 -9.75 11.64 9.05
C SER A 139 -8.38 11.12 8.65
N ARG A 140 -7.96 10.06 9.33
CA ARG A 140 -6.75 9.30 9.03
C ARG A 140 -7.09 7.88 8.63
N PHE A 141 -6.41 7.39 7.59
CA PHE A 141 -6.52 6.01 7.12
C PHE A 141 -5.14 5.37 6.99
N ALA A 142 -4.99 4.16 7.52
CA ALA A 142 -3.82 3.31 7.35
C ALA A 142 -3.60 2.91 5.88
N SER A 143 -2.45 2.31 5.59
CA SER A 143 -2.12 1.90 4.23
C SER A 143 -3.09 0.83 3.71
N PHE A 144 -3.40 0.92 2.41
CA PHE A 144 -4.30 0.02 1.71
C PHE A 144 -5.70 -0.07 2.33
N THR A 145 -6.21 1.00 2.93
CA THR A 145 -7.64 1.08 3.28
C THR A 145 -8.48 1.21 2.02
N LEU A 146 -9.32 0.20 1.76
CA LEU A 146 -10.40 0.24 0.79
C LEU A 146 -11.67 0.75 1.50
N VAL A 147 -12.39 1.70 0.90
CA VAL A 147 -13.64 2.20 1.48
C VAL A 147 -14.82 1.87 0.56
N ALA A 148 -15.85 1.25 1.10
CA ALA A 148 -17.08 0.98 0.37
C ALA A 148 -17.82 2.28 0.04
N ARG A 149 -18.75 2.20 -0.93
CA ARG A 149 -19.72 3.28 -1.19
C ARG A 149 -20.43 3.69 0.10
N GLY A 150 -20.55 5.00 0.34
CA GLY A 150 -21.25 5.51 1.52
C GLY A 150 -20.95 6.97 1.82
N SER A 151 -21.80 7.59 2.63
CA SER A 151 -21.51 8.90 3.22
C SER A 151 -21.00 8.68 4.64
N TYR A 152 -19.77 9.13 4.92
CA TYR A 152 -19.09 8.93 6.19
C TYR A 152 -19.01 10.26 6.96
N PRO A 153 -20.04 10.63 7.75
CA PRO A 153 -20.17 11.93 8.40
C PRO A 153 -19.40 12.04 9.73
N TRP A 154 -18.32 11.27 9.91
CA TRP A 154 -17.56 11.26 11.17
C TRP A 154 -16.08 11.54 10.94
N GLU A 155 -15.45 12.11 11.97
CA GLU A 155 -13.99 12.09 12.11
C GLU A 155 -13.56 10.64 12.40
N MET A 156 -12.62 10.13 11.62
CA MET A 156 -12.18 8.73 11.70
C MET A 156 -10.67 8.61 11.83
N ASN A 157 -10.21 7.63 12.59
CA ASN A 157 -8.82 7.24 12.69
C ASN A 157 -8.71 5.72 12.47
N ILE A 158 -8.75 5.32 11.20
CA ILE A 158 -8.72 3.91 10.82
C ILE A 158 -7.27 3.42 10.78
N THR A 159 -6.85 2.73 11.84
CA THR A 159 -5.45 2.30 12.04
C THR A 159 -5.17 0.88 11.55
N LEU A 160 -6.18 0.11 11.12
CA LEU A 160 -6.01 -1.25 10.61
C LEU A 160 -5.69 -1.22 9.11
N PRO A 161 -4.49 -1.63 8.67
CA PRO A 161 -4.10 -1.59 7.26
C PRO A 161 -4.75 -2.72 6.46
N PHE A 162 -4.72 -2.62 5.13
CA PHE A 162 -5.30 -3.64 4.23
C PHE A 162 -6.78 -3.97 4.55
N SER A 163 -7.50 -2.99 5.09
CA SER A 163 -8.86 -3.16 5.57
C SER A 163 -9.90 -2.74 4.53
N LEU A 164 -11.12 -3.25 4.70
CA LEU A 164 -12.31 -2.65 4.11
C LEU A 164 -13.03 -1.84 5.19
N VAL A 165 -13.27 -0.56 4.91
CA VAL A 165 -14.16 0.30 5.70
C VAL A 165 -15.51 0.36 5.01
N SER A 166 -16.58 0.14 5.77
CA SER A 166 -17.95 0.22 5.28
C SER A 166 -18.89 0.79 6.34
N LEU A 167 -20.14 1.02 5.95
CA LEU A 167 -21.22 1.31 6.88
C LEU A 167 -22.01 0.04 7.15
N SER A 168 -22.49 -0.09 8.38
CA SER A 168 -23.54 -1.05 8.72
C SER A 168 -24.79 -0.84 7.83
N PRO A 169 -25.65 -1.86 7.66
CA PRO A 169 -26.85 -1.74 6.83
C PRO A 169 -27.75 -0.55 7.18
N ASP A 170 -27.81 -0.17 8.45
CA ASP A 170 -28.56 0.99 8.95
C ASP A 170 -27.87 2.35 8.72
N GLN A 171 -26.67 2.36 8.12
CA GLN A 171 -25.86 3.53 7.80
C GLN A 171 -25.40 4.34 9.03
N ARG A 172 -25.37 3.74 10.24
CA ARG A 172 -25.08 4.47 11.49
C ARG A 172 -23.72 4.17 12.11
N THR A 173 -23.12 3.04 11.73
CA THR A 173 -21.91 2.52 12.37
C THR A 173 -20.84 2.23 11.35
N ILE A 174 -19.62 2.66 11.64
CA ILE A 174 -18.44 2.29 10.86
C ILE A 174 -18.09 0.83 11.13
N GLN A 175 -17.96 0.06 10.06
CA GLN A 175 -17.46 -1.30 10.08
C GLN A 175 -16.08 -1.35 9.45
N VAL A 176 -15.14 -2.07 10.07
CA VAL A 176 -13.78 -2.25 9.56
C VAL A 176 -13.47 -3.75 9.50
N MET A 177 -13.13 -4.26 8.31
CA MET A 177 -12.71 -5.64 8.11
C MET A 177 -11.19 -5.72 7.88
N PRO A 178 -10.38 -6.01 8.91
CA PRO A 178 -8.92 -6.17 8.76
C PRO A 178 -8.55 -7.31 7.80
N GLY A 179 -7.46 -7.12 7.04
CA GLY A 179 -6.94 -8.13 6.11
C GLY A 179 -7.87 -8.42 4.92
N TYR A 180 -8.82 -7.53 4.62
CA TYR A 180 -9.75 -7.68 3.50
C TYR A 180 -9.03 -7.93 2.17
N TRP A 181 -7.97 -7.18 1.89
CA TRP A 181 -7.21 -7.36 0.65
C TRP A 181 -6.64 -8.77 0.53
N PHE A 182 -6.04 -9.29 1.61
CA PHE A 182 -5.43 -10.62 1.58
C PHE A 182 -6.45 -11.73 1.34
N LYS A 183 -7.64 -11.60 1.95
CA LYS A 183 -8.67 -12.63 1.85
C LYS A 183 -9.52 -12.54 0.59
N TYR A 184 -9.92 -11.33 0.20
CA TYR A 184 -10.97 -11.11 -0.79
C TYR A 184 -10.47 -10.49 -2.09
N ASN A 185 -9.32 -9.79 -2.07
CA ASN A 185 -8.82 -9.03 -3.22
C ASN A 185 -7.31 -9.19 -3.48
N MET A 186 -6.76 -10.37 -3.18
CA MET A 186 -5.31 -10.64 -3.32
C MET A 186 -4.83 -10.48 -4.77
N TYR A 187 -5.71 -10.76 -5.74
CA TYR A 187 -5.43 -10.55 -7.17
C TYR A 187 -5.11 -9.08 -7.47
N ALA A 188 -5.97 -8.14 -7.04
CA ALA A 188 -5.74 -6.73 -7.33
C ALA A 188 -4.53 -6.19 -6.56
N LEU A 189 -4.31 -6.61 -5.31
CA LEU A 189 -3.16 -6.19 -4.50
C LEU A 189 -1.83 -6.54 -5.19
N THR A 190 -1.64 -7.83 -5.49
CA THR A 190 -0.41 -8.35 -6.12
C THR A 190 -0.21 -7.80 -7.54
N ARG A 191 -1.31 -7.68 -8.31
CA ARG A 191 -1.27 -7.09 -9.66
C ARG A 191 -0.87 -5.62 -9.63
N ASN A 192 -1.39 -4.84 -8.69
CA ASN A 192 -1.14 -3.40 -8.63
C ASN A 192 0.33 -3.11 -8.34
N SER A 193 0.96 -3.82 -7.40
CA SER A 193 2.39 -3.67 -7.12
C SER A 193 3.27 -3.93 -8.37
N ALA A 194 3.06 -5.05 -9.07
CA ALA A 194 3.77 -5.35 -10.32
C ALA A 194 3.48 -4.31 -11.43
N LYS A 195 2.26 -3.77 -11.45
CA LYS A 195 1.82 -2.77 -12.40
C LYS A 195 2.48 -1.41 -12.15
N PHE A 196 2.67 -0.99 -10.90
CA PHE A 196 3.37 0.26 -10.58
C PHE A 196 4.82 0.22 -11.04
N GLN A 197 5.54 -0.87 -10.78
CA GLN A 197 6.91 -1.04 -11.25
C GLN A 197 7.03 -0.93 -12.77
N LYS A 198 6.12 -1.59 -13.52
CA LYS A 198 6.08 -1.51 -15.00
C LYS A 198 5.67 -0.13 -15.54
N ARG A 199 4.95 0.66 -14.74
CA ARG A 199 4.46 1.98 -15.11
C ARG A 199 5.40 3.12 -14.72
N ASP A 200 6.49 2.83 -14.02
CA ASP A 200 7.50 3.83 -13.74
C ASP A 200 8.33 4.12 -15.00
N LEU A 201 7.82 5.01 -15.86
CA LEU A 201 8.46 5.38 -17.13
C LEU A 201 9.42 6.58 -16.99
N ARG A 202 9.75 6.97 -15.75
CA ARG A 202 10.75 8.01 -15.51
C ARG A 202 12.12 7.50 -15.98
N ILE A 203 12.78 8.27 -16.84
CA ILE A 203 14.20 8.05 -17.20
C ILE A 203 15.07 8.41 -16.00
N THR A 204 14.91 9.63 -15.49
CA THR A 204 15.63 10.09 -14.29
C THR A 204 14.79 9.83 -13.04
N LYS A 205 15.29 8.99 -12.14
CA LYS A 205 14.62 8.57 -10.90
C LYS A 205 15.25 9.22 -9.66
N GLU A 206 15.21 10.55 -9.59
CA GLU A 206 15.70 11.29 -8.40
C GLU A 206 14.99 10.87 -7.12
N GLN A 207 13.65 10.79 -7.15
CA GLN A 207 12.89 10.24 -6.03
C GLN A 207 12.79 8.72 -6.15
N ASN A 208 13.40 8.02 -5.20
CA ASN A 208 13.21 6.58 -5.05
C ASN A 208 11.81 6.27 -4.53
N ILE A 209 11.22 5.15 -4.97
CA ILE A 209 9.84 4.79 -4.64
C ILE A 209 9.77 3.30 -4.30
N GLU A 210 9.21 2.96 -3.14
CA GLU A 210 8.86 1.59 -2.78
C GLU A 210 7.54 1.18 -3.44
N PHE A 211 7.57 0.04 -4.13
CA PHE A 211 6.44 -0.50 -4.89
C PHE A 211 5.77 -1.68 -4.20
N ASP A 212 6.49 -2.38 -3.32
CA ASP A 212 5.95 -3.56 -2.65
C ASP A 212 4.91 -3.12 -1.62
N TYR A 213 3.78 -3.81 -1.60
CA TYR A 213 2.77 -3.62 -0.57
C TYR A 213 3.19 -4.23 0.77
N LEU A 214 4.18 -5.13 0.79
CA LEU A 214 4.84 -5.60 2.00
C LEU A 214 6.18 -4.88 2.16
N ALA A 215 6.15 -3.71 2.78
CA ALA A 215 7.33 -2.92 3.11
C ALA A 215 7.34 -2.51 4.59
N PRO A 216 8.43 -1.94 5.12
CA PRO A 216 8.56 -1.68 6.55
C PRO A 216 7.41 -0.87 7.17
N ASP A 217 6.93 0.16 6.48
CA ASP A 217 5.78 0.98 6.92
C ASP A 217 4.53 0.14 7.16
N THR A 218 4.11 -0.65 6.17
CA THR A 218 2.94 -1.51 6.23
C THR A 218 3.12 -2.70 7.17
N ALA A 219 4.35 -3.18 7.33
CA ALA A 219 4.65 -4.26 8.26
C ALA A 219 4.52 -3.78 9.71
N GLU A 220 5.00 -2.57 10.05
CA GLU A 220 4.76 -1.98 11.36
C GLU A 220 3.26 -1.71 11.61
N GLU A 221 2.53 -1.20 10.60
CA GLU A 221 1.07 -1.05 10.72
C GLU A 221 0.38 -2.41 11.00
N MET A 222 0.85 -3.51 10.38
CA MET A 222 0.33 -4.86 10.64
C MET A 222 0.70 -5.38 12.04
N VAL A 223 1.91 -5.10 12.53
CA VAL A 223 2.32 -5.46 13.90
C VAL A 223 1.44 -4.72 14.91
N ALA A 224 1.29 -3.40 14.77
CA ALA A 224 0.41 -2.59 15.63
C ALA A 224 -1.04 -3.07 15.56
N ALA A 225 -1.56 -3.37 14.36
CA ALA A 225 -2.90 -3.90 14.17
C ALA A 225 -3.10 -5.25 14.88
N ARG A 226 -2.11 -6.14 14.85
CA ARG A 226 -2.17 -7.41 15.60
C ARG A 226 -2.26 -7.17 17.11
N GLN A 227 -1.52 -6.20 17.65
CA GLN A 227 -1.58 -5.85 19.07
C GLN A 227 -2.96 -5.29 19.45
N ILE A 228 -3.50 -4.38 18.63
CA ILE A 228 -4.84 -3.81 18.83
C ILE A 228 -5.91 -4.92 18.85
N LEU A 229 -5.88 -5.81 17.85
CA LEU A 229 -6.85 -6.90 17.74
C LEU A 229 -6.70 -7.91 18.89
N LEU A 230 -5.46 -8.26 19.27
CA LEU A 230 -5.22 -9.19 20.36
C LEU A 230 -5.72 -8.62 21.70
N LYS A 231 -5.40 -7.36 22.00
CA LYS A 231 -5.85 -6.68 23.22
C LYS A 231 -7.38 -6.66 23.28
N ALA A 232 -8.05 -6.26 22.21
CA ALA A 232 -9.50 -6.21 22.16
C ALA A 232 -10.15 -7.60 22.27
N LEU A 233 -9.53 -8.63 21.67
CA LEU A 233 -9.95 -10.02 21.87
C LEU A 233 -9.78 -10.47 23.33
N GLN A 234 -8.68 -10.10 23.98
CA GLN A 234 -8.43 -10.45 25.39
C GLN A 234 -9.44 -9.79 26.33
N GLU A 235 -9.81 -8.54 26.06
CA GLU A 235 -10.77 -7.79 26.87
C GLU A 235 -12.21 -8.26 26.66
N SER A 236 -12.59 -8.55 25.41
CA SER A 236 -13.99 -8.90 25.07
C SER A 236 -14.27 -10.40 25.15
N LEU A 237 -13.28 -11.24 24.79
CA LEU A 237 -13.45 -12.68 24.59
C LEU A 237 -12.15 -13.46 24.97
N PRO A 238 -11.77 -13.52 26.26
CA PRO A 238 -10.50 -14.10 26.72
C PRO A 238 -10.22 -15.53 26.22
N GLU A 239 -11.24 -16.40 26.22
CA GLU A 239 -11.13 -17.77 25.73
C GLU A 239 -10.75 -17.84 24.24
N ILE A 240 -11.30 -16.92 23.44
CA ILE A 240 -11.03 -16.83 22.01
C ILE A 240 -9.65 -16.22 21.77
N ALA A 241 -9.24 -15.25 22.59
CA ALA A 241 -7.90 -14.67 22.48
C ALA A 241 -6.81 -15.73 22.65
N GLN A 242 -6.97 -16.65 23.60
CA GLN A 242 -6.03 -17.76 23.78
C GLN A 242 -5.99 -18.67 22.54
N LEU A 243 -7.16 -18.96 21.96
CA LEU A 243 -7.30 -19.76 20.72
C LEU A 243 -6.85 -19.03 19.45
N ALA A 244 -6.81 -17.70 19.43
CA ALA A 244 -6.30 -16.90 18.34
C ALA A 244 -4.76 -16.90 18.30
N VAL A 245 -4.11 -17.15 19.44
CA VAL A 245 -2.65 -17.24 19.56
C VAL A 245 -2.16 -18.68 19.36
N THR A 246 -2.98 -19.70 19.67
CA THR A 246 -2.60 -21.11 19.47
C THR A 246 -2.99 -21.64 18.08
N PRO A 247 -2.07 -22.25 17.31
CA PRO A 247 -2.36 -22.81 15.98
C PRO A 247 -3.27 -24.06 15.99
N LYS A 248 -3.62 -24.60 17.16
CA LYS A 248 -4.48 -25.78 17.30
C LYS A 248 -5.81 -25.42 17.98
N THR A 249 -6.89 -25.76 17.27
CA THR A 249 -8.27 -26.02 17.72
C THR A 249 -9.27 -24.87 17.94
N GLY A 250 -10.53 -25.19 17.66
CA GLY A 250 -11.72 -24.35 17.87
C GLY A 250 -12.57 -24.17 16.61
N LYS A 251 -13.42 -25.15 16.25
CA LYS A 251 -14.44 -25.12 15.18
C LYS A 251 -15.64 -24.18 15.48
N LYS A 252 -15.62 -23.38 16.55
CA LYS A 252 -16.66 -22.36 16.74
C LYS A 252 -16.46 -21.26 15.70
N ASN A 253 -17.53 -20.80 15.05
CA ASN A 253 -17.53 -19.86 13.92
C ASN A 253 -16.68 -18.60 14.16
N LYS A 254 -15.36 -18.69 14.00
CA LYS A 254 -14.40 -17.57 14.13
C LYS A 254 -14.73 -16.42 13.16
N SER A 255 -15.56 -16.68 12.15
CA SER A 255 -16.03 -15.73 11.14
C SER A 255 -17.20 -14.84 11.58
N GLU A 256 -17.89 -15.15 12.68
CA GLU A 256 -19.06 -14.39 13.18
C GLU A 256 -18.71 -13.47 14.35
N ILE A 257 -17.46 -13.52 14.82
CA ILE A 257 -17.00 -12.65 15.90
C ILE A 257 -16.88 -11.23 15.37
N GLU A 258 -17.44 -10.30 16.13
CA GLU A 258 -17.28 -8.87 15.95
C GLU A 258 -16.71 -8.26 17.24
N LEU A 259 -15.88 -7.23 17.11
CA LEU A 259 -15.38 -6.46 18.25
C LEU A 259 -15.82 -5.01 18.12
N GLN A 260 -16.04 -4.36 19.25
CA GLN A 260 -16.20 -2.92 19.30
C GLN A 260 -14.86 -2.30 19.69
N LEU A 261 -14.33 -1.43 18.82
CA LEU A 261 -13.12 -0.68 19.12
C LEU A 261 -13.45 0.80 19.31
N PRO A 262 -13.09 1.41 20.47
CA PRO A 262 -13.14 2.86 20.63
C PRO A 262 -12.05 3.52 19.77
N ASP A 263 -12.08 4.86 19.72
CA ASP A 263 -11.02 5.72 19.16
C ASP A 263 -10.79 5.66 17.64
N MET A 264 -11.42 4.72 16.93
CA MET A 264 -11.43 4.73 15.45
C MET A 264 -12.44 5.71 14.87
N VAL A 265 -13.46 6.09 15.64
CA VAL A 265 -14.49 7.05 15.24
C VAL A 265 -14.73 7.96 16.43
N LYS A 266 -14.74 9.28 16.20
CA LYS A 266 -14.96 10.23 17.28
C LYS A 266 -16.35 10.05 17.92
N GLY A 267 -16.35 9.78 19.23
CA GLY A 267 -17.57 9.66 20.04
C GLY A 267 -18.38 8.39 19.79
N LYS A 268 -17.84 7.39 19.07
CA LYS A 268 -18.51 6.11 18.78
C LYS A 268 -17.51 4.97 18.67
N ASN A 269 -18.00 3.75 18.88
CA ASN A 269 -17.23 2.54 18.58
C ASN A 269 -17.33 2.19 17.09
N ALA A 270 -16.22 1.76 16.49
CA ALA A 270 -16.24 1.03 15.23
C ALA A 270 -16.48 -0.46 15.49
N ILE A 271 -17.19 -1.12 14.56
CA ILE A 271 -17.37 -2.57 14.58
C ILE A 271 -16.27 -3.22 13.73
N ILE A 272 -15.47 -4.09 14.33
CA ILE A 272 -14.44 -4.85 13.65
C ILE A 272 -15.00 -6.20 13.23
N LEU A 273 -15.06 -6.42 11.92
CA LEU A 273 -15.57 -7.66 11.34
C LEU A 273 -14.44 -8.68 11.20
N LYS A 274 -14.67 -9.92 11.64
CA LYS A 274 -13.72 -11.04 11.49
C LYS A 274 -12.32 -10.74 12.08
N PRO A 275 -12.23 -10.22 13.32
CA PRO A 275 -10.98 -9.78 13.92
C PRO A 275 -9.96 -10.91 14.06
N VAL A 276 -10.41 -12.14 14.37
CA VAL A 276 -9.53 -13.32 14.47
C VAL A 276 -8.90 -13.66 13.12
N GLN A 277 -9.68 -13.58 12.03
CA GLN A 277 -9.16 -13.80 10.67
C GLN A 277 -8.17 -12.69 10.29
N GLY A 278 -8.50 -11.43 10.57
CA GLY A 278 -7.60 -10.30 10.34
C GLY A 278 -6.26 -10.46 11.07
N PHE A 279 -6.31 -10.81 12.36
CA PHE A 279 -5.12 -11.10 13.17
C PHE A 279 -4.23 -12.15 12.49
N HIS A 280 -4.78 -13.31 12.14
CA HIS A 280 -4.01 -14.38 11.49
C HIS A 280 -3.43 -13.95 10.13
N LEU A 281 -4.23 -13.29 9.29
CA LEU A 281 -3.78 -12.83 7.97
C LEU A 281 -2.61 -11.85 8.08
N TYR A 282 -2.63 -10.91 9.04
CA TYR A 282 -1.48 -10.05 9.29
C TYR A 282 -0.23 -10.85 9.68
N GLY A 283 -0.37 -11.90 10.49
CA GLY A 283 0.75 -12.76 10.87
C GLY A 283 1.33 -13.53 9.68
N GLU A 284 0.47 -14.09 8.83
CA GLU A 284 0.89 -14.77 7.59
C GLU A 284 1.65 -13.82 6.65
N MET A 285 1.19 -12.58 6.52
CA MET A 285 1.84 -11.59 5.66
C MET A 285 3.16 -11.08 6.23
N LEU A 286 3.27 -10.92 7.55
CA LEU A 286 4.53 -10.62 8.24
C LEU A 286 5.56 -11.74 8.06
N LYS A 287 5.12 -13.01 8.13
CA LYS A 287 5.96 -14.17 7.84
C LYS A 287 6.44 -14.16 6.39
N ILE A 288 5.57 -13.88 5.41
CA ILE A 288 5.98 -13.76 4.00
C ILE A 288 6.98 -12.62 3.79
N TYR A 289 6.70 -11.45 4.36
CA TYR A 289 7.58 -10.29 4.27
C TYR A 289 8.99 -10.64 4.76
N GLY A 290 9.09 -11.18 5.97
CA GLY A 290 10.39 -11.54 6.53
C GLY A 290 11.03 -12.77 5.88
N ALA A 291 10.26 -13.73 5.37
CA ALA A 291 10.81 -14.89 4.66
C ALA A 291 11.47 -14.51 3.32
N ARG A 292 10.94 -13.49 2.62
CA ARG A 292 11.58 -12.94 1.41
C ARG A 292 12.94 -12.34 1.74
N GLU A 293 13.01 -11.56 2.81
CA GLU A 293 14.27 -10.96 3.27
C GLU A 293 15.25 -12.01 3.81
N LEU A 294 14.76 -13.02 4.54
CA LEU A 294 15.54 -14.16 4.99
C LEU A 294 16.13 -14.92 3.80
N LYS A 295 15.32 -15.26 2.79
CA LYS A 295 15.79 -15.95 1.57
C LYS A 295 16.95 -15.19 0.92
N ASN A 296 16.79 -13.89 0.71
CA ASN A 296 17.84 -13.06 0.10
C ASN A 296 19.12 -13.07 0.95
N ALA A 297 19.00 -13.01 2.29
CA ALA A 297 20.14 -13.07 3.19
C ALA A 297 20.84 -14.44 3.19
N VAL A 298 20.08 -15.54 3.08
CA VAL A 298 20.62 -16.89 2.92
C VAL A 298 21.37 -17.02 1.60
N GLU A 299 20.85 -16.48 0.49
CA GLU A 299 21.55 -16.49 -0.80
C GLU A 299 22.90 -15.77 -0.73
N GLN A 300 22.97 -14.64 -0.03
CA GLN A 300 24.22 -13.93 0.22
C GLN A 300 25.19 -14.75 1.09
N ALA A 301 24.68 -15.40 2.15
CA ALA A 301 25.49 -16.25 3.01
C ALA A 301 26.11 -17.42 2.24
N MET A 302 25.29 -18.10 1.42
CA MET A 302 25.72 -19.21 0.57
C MET A 302 26.74 -18.77 -0.47
N ALA A 303 26.54 -17.60 -1.09
CA ALA A 303 27.52 -17.03 -2.02
C ALA A 303 28.86 -16.68 -1.34
N ALA A 304 28.83 -16.37 -0.04
CA ALA A 304 30.03 -16.12 0.77
C ALA A 304 30.64 -17.41 1.37
N GLY A 305 30.00 -18.58 1.20
CA GLY A 305 30.44 -19.84 1.81
C GLY A 305 30.33 -19.85 3.35
N GLU A 306 29.47 -19.01 3.93
CA GLU A 306 29.24 -18.90 5.37
C GLU A 306 27.95 -19.65 5.78
N SER A 307 27.91 -20.18 7.01
CA SER A 307 26.65 -20.66 7.62
C SER A 307 25.61 -19.53 7.60
N PRO A 308 24.39 -19.76 7.10
CA PRO A 308 23.37 -18.73 7.03
C PRO A 308 23.05 -18.06 8.36
N ALA A 309 22.84 -18.83 9.42
CA ALA A 309 22.55 -18.29 10.74
C ALA A 309 23.70 -17.42 11.27
N ALA A 310 24.94 -17.86 11.11
CA ALA A 310 26.12 -17.09 11.52
C ALA A 310 26.27 -15.81 10.69
N TYR A 311 26.14 -15.90 9.36
CA TYR A 311 26.22 -14.76 8.44
C TYR A 311 25.19 -13.68 8.77
N ILE A 312 23.94 -14.11 8.97
CA ILE A 312 22.81 -13.23 9.26
C ILE A 312 22.98 -12.59 10.63
N THR A 313 23.24 -13.39 11.67
CA THR A 313 23.36 -12.89 13.05
C THR A 313 24.48 -11.87 13.17
N ARG A 314 25.64 -12.12 12.55
CA ARG A 314 26.79 -11.19 12.57
C ARG A 314 26.50 -9.86 11.87
N ARG A 315 25.63 -9.87 10.85
CA ARG A 315 25.31 -8.69 10.03
C ARG A 315 24.00 -8.03 10.42
N PHE A 316 23.26 -8.60 11.38
CA PHE A 316 22.03 -8.02 11.90
C PHE A 316 22.38 -6.90 12.86
N HIS A 317 21.90 -5.68 12.60
CA HIS A 317 22.20 -4.53 13.44
C HIS A 317 21.07 -4.31 14.45
N HIS A 318 20.07 -3.54 14.04
CA HIS A 318 18.92 -3.20 14.85
C HIS A 318 17.70 -3.03 13.93
N PRO A 319 16.54 -3.61 14.28
CA PRO A 319 15.32 -3.43 13.51
C PRO A 319 14.71 -2.07 13.84
N TYR A 320 14.77 -1.12 12.91
CA TYR A 320 14.00 0.13 13.04
C TYR A 320 12.50 -0.18 13.12
N ARG A 321 11.81 0.48 14.07
CA ARG A 321 10.38 0.25 14.37
C ARG A 321 9.46 1.41 14.01
N SER A 322 10.03 2.54 13.59
CA SER A 322 9.26 3.68 13.09
C SER A 322 9.74 4.04 11.70
N TRP A 323 8.80 4.11 10.77
CA TRP A 323 9.05 4.31 9.35
C TRP A 323 8.11 5.37 8.80
N VAL A 324 8.66 6.25 7.97
CA VAL A 324 7.92 7.35 7.36
C VAL A 324 8.05 7.27 5.85
N ASN A 325 6.95 7.57 5.17
CA ASN A 325 6.90 7.68 3.72
C ASN A 325 7.09 9.16 3.34
N ILE A 326 8.18 9.46 2.66
CA ILE A 326 8.58 10.82 2.23
C ILE A 326 8.53 10.93 0.70
N GLY A 327 7.34 10.94 0.12
CA GLY A 327 7.15 11.07 -1.33
C GLY A 327 7.27 9.76 -2.10
N GLY A 328 7.03 8.63 -1.44
CA GLY A 328 7.15 7.26 -1.98
C GLY A 328 8.41 6.52 -1.49
N GLN A 329 9.40 7.23 -0.95
CA GLN A 329 10.56 6.62 -0.31
C GLN A 329 10.25 6.36 1.17
N ILE A 330 10.47 5.13 1.60
CA ILE A 330 10.28 4.73 3.00
C ILE A 330 11.64 4.77 3.68
N ILE A 331 11.74 5.53 4.77
CA ILE A 331 12.95 5.63 5.59
C ILE A 331 12.62 5.50 7.08
N PRO A 332 13.57 5.08 7.93
CA PRO A 332 13.37 5.16 9.37
C PRO A 332 13.12 6.59 9.82
N GLU A 333 12.22 6.79 10.77
CA GLU A 333 11.91 8.12 11.30
C GLU A 333 13.16 8.81 11.89
N ASP A 334 14.01 8.05 12.60
CA ASP A 334 15.30 8.55 13.12
C ASP A 334 16.21 9.10 12.02
N ALA A 335 16.18 8.52 10.82
CA ALA A 335 16.95 9.01 9.68
C ALA A 335 16.39 10.36 9.21
N LEU A 336 15.06 10.50 9.12
CA LEU A 336 14.42 11.77 8.79
C LEU A 336 14.75 12.84 9.83
N LEU A 337 14.64 12.52 11.13
CA LEU A 337 14.93 13.47 12.22
C LEU A 337 16.38 13.94 12.19
N LYS A 338 17.33 13.07 11.84
CA LYS A 338 18.74 13.46 11.63
C LYS A 338 18.89 14.43 10.45
N ILE A 339 18.18 14.20 9.35
CA ILE A 339 18.20 15.10 8.18
C ILE A 339 17.60 16.46 8.56
N ILE A 340 16.45 16.49 9.23
CA ILE A 340 15.81 17.72 9.73
C ILE A 340 16.78 18.47 10.65
N LYS A 341 17.45 17.77 11.56
CA LYS A 341 18.44 18.38 12.45
C LYS A 341 19.60 19.00 11.68
N LYS A 342 20.16 18.32 10.67
CA LYS A 342 21.21 18.88 9.81
C LYS A 342 20.76 20.14 9.07
N ILE A 343 19.50 20.22 8.65
CA ILE A 343 18.92 21.44 8.05
C ILE A 343 18.86 22.55 9.10
N SER A 344 18.26 22.29 10.27
CA SER A 344 18.08 23.26 11.34
C SER A 344 19.40 23.79 11.90
N ASP A 345 20.44 22.94 11.97
CA ASP A 345 21.79 23.31 12.42
C ASP A 345 22.61 24.01 11.31
N GLY A 346 22.04 24.20 10.10
CA GLY A 346 22.69 24.86 8.97
C GLY A 346 23.80 24.04 8.29
N ALA A 347 23.88 22.73 8.56
CA ALA A 347 24.84 21.83 7.91
C ALA A 347 24.44 21.50 6.47
N ILE A 348 23.13 21.43 6.18
CA ILE A 348 22.58 21.35 4.83
C ILE A 348 22.11 22.74 4.42
N LYS A 349 22.71 23.30 3.38
CA LYS A 349 22.43 24.67 2.90
C LYS A 349 21.86 24.69 1.48
N LYS A 350 21.95 23.57 0.75
CA LYS A 350 21.53 23.47 -0.66
C LYS A 350 20.64 22.27 -0.91
N TRP A 351 19.76 22.38 -1.90
CA TRP A 351 18.90 21.28 -2.34
C TRP A 351 19.69 20.03 -2.78
N SER A 352 20.84 20.20 -3.43
CA SER A 352 21.70 19.08 -3.83
C SER A 352 22.23 18.28 -2.64
N GLU A 353 22.52 18.95 -1.51
CA GLU A 353 22.98 18.31 -0.28
C GLU A 353 21.83 17.55 0.38
N LEU A 354 20.63 18.13 0.41
CA LEU A 354 19.43 17.44 0.90
C LEU A 354 19.09 16.20 0.07
N HIS A 355 19.17 16.30 -1.27
CA HIS A 355 18.93 15.15 -2.15
C HIS A 355 19.99 14.05 -1.92
N ALA A 356 21.26 14.40 -1.70
CA ALA A 356 22.29 13.43 -1.38
C ALA A 356 22.01 12.68 -0.06
N GLU A 357 21.42 13.34 0.93
CA GLU A 357 20.98 12.68 2.18
C GLU A 357 19.83 11.68 1.93
N TYR A 358 18.87 12.04 1.07
CA TYR A 358 17.81 11.10 0.67
C TYR A 358 18.34 9.92 -0.15
N ASP A 359 19.30 10.14 -1.05
CA ASP A 359 19.98 9.07 -1.78
C ASP A 359 20.76 8.15 -0.83
N GLY A 360 21.45 8.73 0.16
CA GLY A 360 22.12 7.98 1.22
C GLY A 360 21.14 7.16 2.06
N ALA A 361 19.97 7.72 2.41
CA ALA A 361 18.93 6.99 3.12
C ALA A 361 18.38 5.81 2.27
N TRP A 362 18.20 6.01 0.96
CA TRP A 362 17.79 4.95 0.05
C TRP A 362 18.85 3.86 -0.11
N ALA A 363 20.14 4.21 -0.18
CA ALA A 363 21.22 3.23 -0.24
C ALA A 363 21.25 2.30 1.00
N ASN A 364 20.85 2.81 2.16
CA ASN A 364 20.73 2.04 3.39
C ASN A 364 19.43 1.22 3.50
N TYR A 365 18.38 1.60 2.75
CA TYR A 365 17.05 1.01 2.85
C TYR A 365 17.04 -0.53 2.68
N PRO A 366 17.73 -1.15 1.71
CA PRO A 366 17.74 -2.62 1.59
C PRO A 366 18.25 -3.34 2.84
N LEU A 367 19.31 -2.82 3.47
CA LEU A 367 19.86 -3.39 4.69
C LEU A 367 18.87 -3.26 5.86
N GLN A 368 18.30 -2.07 6.03
CA GLN A 368 17.34 -1.79 7.10
C GLN A 368 16.04 -2.60 6.92
N ARG A 369 15.56 -2.73 5.68
CA ARG A 369 14.39 -3.55 5.32
C ARG A 369 14.65 -5.03 5.59
N ARG A 370 15.85 -5.53 5.30
CA ARG A 370 16.25 -6.91 5.61
C ARG A 370 16.19 -7.17 7.12
N ASP A 371 16.84 -6.32 7.92
CA ASP A 371 16.89 -6.49 9.38
C ASP A 371 15.49 -6.41 9.99
N HIS A 372 14.66 -5.46 9.53
CA HIS A 372 13.28 -5.35 9.94
C HIS A 372 12.43 -6.58 9.52
N GLY A 373 12.58 -7.07 8.29
CA GLY A 373 11.88 -8.27 7.81
C GLY A 373 12.22 -9.50 8.64
N ILE A 374 13.50 -9.77 8.87
CA ILE A 374 13.95 -10.90 9.69
C ILE A 374 13.43 -10.77 11.12
N PHE A 375 13.46 -9.56 11.70
CA PHE A 375 12.85 -9.29 13.01
C PHE A 375 11.36 -9.66 13.03
N CYS A 376 10.56 -9.19 12.08
CA CYS A 376 9.13 -9.51 12.01
C CYS A 376 8.88 -11.02 11.88
N LEU A 377 9.68 -11.73 11.06
CA LEU A 377 9.55 -13.17 10.90
C LEU A 377 9.83 -13.90 12.22
N LEU A 378 10.89 -13.53 12.92
CA LEU A 378 11.25 -14.13 14.21
C LEU A 378 10.22 -13.79 15.29
N GLU A 379 9.71 -12.56 15.32
CA GLU A 379 8.63 -12.15 16.22
C GLU A 379 7.38 -13.03 16.03
N MET A 380 7.00 -13.33 14.78
CA MET A 380 5.87 -14.23 14.48
C MET A 380 6.10 -15.69 14.92
N HIS A 381 7.33 -16.05 15.26
CA HIS A 381 7.72 -17.35 15.79
C HIS A 381 8.10 -17.32 17.27
N ASN A 382 7.93 -16.17 17.94
CA ASN A 382 8.40 -15.94 19.31
C ASN A 382 9.90 -16.26 19.48
N LYS A 383 10.70 -15.91 18.47
CA LYS A 383 12.15 -16.09 18.44
C LYS A 383 12.86 -14.74 18.42
N LYS A 384 14.11 -14.74 18.89
CA LYS A 384 15.04 -13.61 18.77
C LYS A 384 16.16 -13.94 17.80
N ILE A 385 16.84 -12.90 17.29
CA ILE A 385 17.97 -13.07 16.37
C ILE A 385 19.08 -13.96 16.95
N GLY A 386 19.33 -13.87 18.26
CA GLY A 386 20.32 -14.72 18.95
C GLY A 386 19.93 -16.21 19.06
N GLU A 387 18.69 -16.57 18.74
CA GLU A 387 18.22 -17.96 18.68
C GLU A 387 18.25 -18.53 17.25
N LEU A 388 18.76 -17.75 16.27
CA LEU A 388 18.82 -18.19 14.89
C LEU A 388 19.83 -19.32 14.73
N THR A 389 19.37 -20.46 14.25
CA THR A 389 20.19 -21.62 13.87
C THR A 389 19.91 -21.97 12.41
N ASP A 390 20.82 -22.68 11.76
CA ASP A 390 20.62 -23.14 10.38
C ASP A 390 19.38 -24.03 10.25
N THR A 391 19.10 -24.85 11.27
CA THR A 391 17.84 -25.60 11.38
C THR A 391 16.63 -24.68 11.39
N LEU A 392 16.62 -23.63 12.23
CA LEU A 392 15.51 -22.68 12.29
C LEU A 392 15.37 -21.91 10.96
N VAL A 393 16.48 -21.52 10.32
CA VAL A 393 16.45 -20.89 8.99
C VAL A 393 15.75 -21.81 7.99
N ALA A 394 16.12 -23.09 7.96
CA ALA A 394 15.50 -24.08 7.08
C ALA A 394 14.00 -24.27 7.36
N GLU A 395 13.60 -24.30 8.63
CA GLU A 395 12.18 -24.39 9.04
C GLU A 395 11.36 -23.18 8.57
N LEU A 396 11.85 -21.97 8.84
CA LEU A 396 11.19 -20.71 8.47
C LEU A 396 11.04 -20.58 6.94
N LEU A 397 12.10 -20.94 6.21
CA LEU A 397 12.07 -20.99 4.76
C LEU A 397 11.07 -22.05 4.25
N THR A 398 11.04 -23.23 4.86
CA THR A 398 10.09 -24.29 4.49
C THR A 398 8.64 -23.87 4.70
N GLU A 399 8.31 -23.23 5.84
CA GLU A 399 6.96 -22.71 6.09
C GLU A 399 6.53 -21.70 5.01
N SER A 400 7.46 -20.84 4.58
CA SER A 400 7.18 -19.80 3.59
C SER A 400 6.68 -20.34 2.25
N ILE A 401 7.01 -21.59 1.89
CA ILE A 401 6.52 -22.27 0.68
C ILE A 401 4.99 -22.38 0.74
N ALA A 402 4.46 -22.89 1.85
CA ALA A 402 3.02 -23.08 2.02
C ALA A 402 2.29 -21.73 2.01
N LEU A 403 2.87 -20.71 2.65
CA LEU A 403 2.31 -19.35 2.65
C LEU A 403 2.29 -18.76 1.23
N ALA A 404 3.37 -18.91 0.45
CA ALA A 404 3.45 -18.40 -0.92
C ALA A 404 2.44 -19.10 -1.85
N GLN A 405 2.23 -20.41 -1.66
CA GLN A 405 1.20 -21.17 -2.37
C GLN A 405 -0.21 -20.72 -1.97
N ASN A 406 -0.45 -20.45 -0.68
CA ASN A 406 -1.72 -19.94 -0.20
C ASN A 406 -2.05 -18.57 -0.79
N MET A 407 -1.07 -17.66 -0.88
CA MET A 407 -1.25 -16.36 -1.54
C MET A 407 -1.63 -16.50 -3.01
N LEU A 408 -0.97 -17.41 -3.73
CA LEU A 408 -1.31 -17.70 -5.12
C LEU A 408 -2.74 -18.23 -5.25
N ARG A 409 -3.14 -19.17 -4.38
CA ARG A 409 -4.51 -19.68 -4.32
C ARG A 409 -5.50 -18.55 -4.07
N SER A 410 -5.26 -17.67 -3.09
CA SER A 410 -6.12 -16.52 -2.80
C SER A 410 -6.25 -15.56 -3.98
N ALA A 411 -5.19 -15.33 -4.75
CA ALA A 411 -5.25 -14.53 -5.97
C ALA A 411 -6.08 -15.20 -7.07
N ILE A 412 -5.93 -16.52 -7.26
CA ILE A 412 -6.74 -17.30 -8.21
C ILE A 412 -8.21 -17.27 -7.80
N ASP A 413 -8.53 -17.58 -6.54
CA ASP A 413 -9.90 -17.61 -6.01
C ASP A 413 -10.59 -16.25 -6.11
N SER A 414 -9.86 -15.17 -5.83
CA SER A 414 -10.35 -13.80 -5.98
C SER A 414 -10.74 -13.50 -7.43
N ARG A 415 -9.90 -13.87 -8.40
CA ARG A 415 -10.14 -13.63 -9.82
C ARG A 415 -11.15 -14.61 -10.44
N ALA A 416 -11.27 -15.83 -9.91
CA ALA A 416 -12.20 -16.84 -10.41
C ALA A 416 -13.66 -16.39 -10.34
N LYS A 417 -14.01 -15.55 -9.34
CA LYS A 417 -15.35 -14.99 -9.17
C LYS A 417 -15.85 -14.25 -10.41
N ASP A 418 -14.97 -13.62 -11.18
CA ASP A 418 -15.32 -12.90 -12.41
C ASP A 418 -15.80 -13.83 -13.53
N PHE A 419 -15.43 -15.12 -13.47
CA PHE A 419 -15.78 -16.13 -14.49
C PHE A 419 -16.91 -17.06 -14.04
N THR A 420 -17.14 -17.18 -12.73
CA THR A 420 -18.17 -18.08 -12.17
C THR A 420 -19.44 -17.35 -11.76
N ASN A 421 -19.45 -16.03 -11.68
CA ASN A 421 -20.62 -15.26 -11.27
C ASN A 421 -21.71 -15.32 -12.37
N PRO A 422 -22.91 -15.87 -12.09
CA PRO A 422 -23.99 -15.94 -13.08
C PRO A 422 -24.44 -14.55 -13.55
N PHE A 423 -24.35 -13.52 -12.71
CA PHE A 423 -24.66 -12.14 -13.09
C PHE A 423 -23.65 -11.55 -14.08
N GLY A 424 -22.45 -12.12 -14.19
CA GLY A 424 -21.46 -11.72 -15.21
C GLY A 424 -21.83 -12.15 -16.63
N ARG A 425 -22.81 -13.06 -16.78
CA ARG A 425 -23.26 -13.58 -18.08
C ARG A 425 -24.35 -12.74 -18.75
N ILE A 426 -24.95 -11.78 -18.03
CA ILE A 426 -26.19 -11.10 -18.47
C ILE A 426 -26.09 -10.36 -19.82
N THR A 427 -24.87 -9.99 -20.25
CA THR A 427 -24.62 -9.31 -21.52
C THR A 427 -24.20 -10.25 -22.65
N PHE A 428 -24.19 -11.56 -22.41
CA PHE A 428 -23.78 -12.58 -23.38
C PHE A 428 -24.95 -13.51 -23.66
N LYS A 429 -25.14 -13.87 -24.93
CA LYS A 429 -26.14 -14.81 -25.41
C LYS A 429 -25.86 -16.24 -24.95
N SER A 430 -24.58 -16.60 -24.75
CA SER A 430 -24.17 -17.93 -24.28
C SER A 430 -22.83 -17.91 -23.53
N GLN A 431 -22.46 -19.03 -22.91
CA GLN A 431 -21.15 -19.18 -22.25
C GLN A 431 -20.00 -19.18 -23.26
N GLU A 432 -20.23 -19.69 -24.46
CA GLU A 432 -19.26 -19.71 -25.55
C GLU A 432 -18.92 -18.27 -25.99
N GLU A 433 -19.93 -17.41 -26.14
CA GLU A 433 -19.72 -15.99 -26.46
C GLU A 433 -18.95 -15.27 -25.34
N MET A 434 -19.35 -15.49 -24.07
CA MET A 434 -18.62 -14.92 -22.92
C MET A 434 -17.15 -15.36 -22.93
N THR A 435 -16.90 -16.64 -23.18
CA THR A 435 -15.54 -17.21 -23.19
C THR A 435 -14.73 -16.65 -24.36
N ALA A 436 -15.32 -16.47 -25.54
CA ALA A 436 -14.66 -15.89 -26.70
C ALA A 436 -14.28 -14.41 -26.50
N VAL A 437 -15.11 -13.63 -25.78
CA VAL A 437 -14.89 -12.19 -25.55
C VAL A 437 -13.99 -11.93 -24.34
N VAL A 438 -14.29 -12.55 -23.20
CA VAL A 438 -13.60 -12.30 -21.91
C VAL A 438 -12.35 -13.17 -21.76
N GLY A 439 -12.29 -14.29 -22.48
CA GLY A 439 -11.30 -15.34 -22.28
C GLY A 439 -11.62 -16.20 -21.04
N THR A 440 -10.66 -17.02 -20.65
CA THR A 440 -10.73 -17.85 -19.45
C THR A 440 -9.76 -17.36 -18.38
N ILE A 441 -9.95 -17.84 -17.15
CA ILE A 441 -8.96 -17.62 -16.10
C ILE A 441 -7.57 -18.16 -16.47
N LYS A 442 -7.48 -19.18 -17.34
CA LYS A 442 -6.21 -19.75 -17.81
C LYS A 442 -5.47 -18.77 -18.71
N ASP A 443 -6.16 -17.86 -19.37
CA ASP A 443 -5.58 -16.87 -20.30
C ASP A 443 -5.08 -15.62 -19.56
N ASN A 444 -5.33 -15.51 -18.25
CA ASN A 444 -4.88 -14.38 -17.46
C ASN A 444 -3.35 -14.35 -17.33
N SER A 445 -2.71 -13.46 -18.12
CA SER A 445 -1.26 -13.33 -18.19
C SER A 445 -0.60 -13.00 -16.86
N PHE A 446 -1.27 -12.21 -16.00
CA PHE A 446 -0.78 -11.89 -14.66
C PHE A 446 -0.77 -13.12 -13.75
N LEU A 447 -1.88 -13.87 -13.65
CA LEU A 447 -1.94 -15.09 -12.85
C LEU A 447 -0.92 -16.12 -13.33
N ASN A 448 -0.70 -16.23 -14.65
CA ASN A 448 0.30 -17.13 -15.19
C ASN A 448 1.73 -16.70 -14.82
N ALA A 449 2.02 -15.39 -14.82
CA ALA A 449 3.28 -14.88 -14.28
C ALA A 449 3.41 -15.18 -12.79
N PHE A 450 2.38 -14.91 -12.00
CA PHE A 450 2.40 -15.15 -10.55
C PHE A 450 2.58 -16.64 -10.22
N LYS A 451 1.92 -17.55 -10.96
CA LYS A 451 2.15 -19.01 -10.85
C LYS A 451 3.62 -19.37 -11.09
N ARG A 452 4.24 -18.82 -12.14
CA ARG A 452 5.66 -19.08 -12.46
C ARG A 452 6.58 -18.52 -11.38
N ASP A 453 6.29 -17.33 -10.86
CA ASP A 453 7.07 -16.69 -9.82
C ASP A 453 6.97 -17.45 -8.49
N THR A 454 5.77 -17.86 -8.07
CA THR A 454 5.57 -18.73 -6.90
C THR A 454 6.27 -20.07 -7.09
N ALA A 455 6.18 -20.69 -8.26
CA ALA A 455 6.86 -21.97 -8.52
C ALA A 455 8.38 -21.81 -8.49
N ARG A 456 8.92 -20.70 -9.02
CA ARG A 456 10.35 -20.37 -8.95
C ARG A 456 10.78 -20.18 -7.50
N TYR A 457 10.07 -19.36 -6.74
CA TYR A 457 10.31 -19.16 -5.30
C TYR A 457 10.34 -20.51 -4.55
N CYS A 458 9.34 -21.37 -4.75
CA CYS A 458 9.29 -22.67 -4.08
C CYS A 458 10.48 -23.57 -4.45
N ARG A 459 10.95 -23.56 -5.71
CA ARG A 459 12.12 -24.35 -6.12
C ARG A 459 13.41 -23.81 -5.51
N GLU A 460 13.60 -22.50 -5.57
CA GLU A 460 14.77 -21.83 -4.98
C GLU A 460 14.85 -22.08 -3.48
N VAL A 461 13.74 -21.91 -2.76
CA VAL A 461 13.68 -22.17 -1.32
C VAL A 461 13.98 -23.64 -0.99
N ARG A 462 13.41 -24.61 -1.71
CA ARG A 462 13.74 -26.03 -1.49
C ARG A 462 15.21 -26.33 -1.71
N LYS A 463 15.81 -25.74 -2.74
CA LYS A 463 17.25 -25.89 -3.01
C LYS A 463 18.07 -25.31 -1.85
N LEU A 464 17.74 -24.12 -1.37
CA LEU A 464 18.42 -23.51 -0.23
C LEU A 464 18.28 -24.39 1.02
N VAL A 465 17.08 -24.86 1.34
CA VAL A 465 16.84 -25.75 2.49
C VAL A 465 17.68 -27.03 2.39
N GLN A 466 17.78 -27.65 1.22
CA GLN A 466 18.64 -28.82 0.99
C GLN A 466 20.14 -28.55 1.10
N GLN A 467 20.58 -27.29 0.93
CA GLN A 467 21.98 -26.91 1.08
C GLN A 467 22.33 -26.52 2.53
N ILE A 468 21.32 -26.21 3.33
CA ILE A 468 21.45 -25.87 4.76
C ILE A 468 21.50 -27.14 5.61
N GLN A 469 20.65 -28.11 5.26
CA GLN A 469 20.60 -29.45 5.87
C GLN A 469 21.72 -30.33 5.34
#